data_AF-A0A2S7D175-F1
#
_entry.id   AF-A0A2S7D175-F1
#
_cell.length_a   1.000
_cell.length_b   1.000
_cell.length_c   1.000
_cell.angle_alpha   90.00
_cell.angle_beta   90.00
_cell.angle_gamma   90.00
#
_symmetry.space_group_name_H-M   'P 1'
#
loop_
_entity.id
_entity.type
_entity.pdbx_description
1 polymer ?
#
loop_
_entity_poly.entity_id
_entity_poly.type
_entity_poly.pdbx_seq_one_letter_code
_entity_poly.pdbx_strand_id
1 'polypeptide(L)'
;AFLIGIGPIFILALIFDQTKDLFKKWLFYLLGTLFSMAMLSVVTAMVLKFTAKVAAAYWAAQLFTLGNAEGLSSQALQQGGIGLFMTVLIITVPT
;
A
#
# COMPACT_ATOMS: atom_id res chain seq x y z
N ALA A 1 -7.28 -2.76 17.24
CA ALA A 1 -7.92 -3.26 18.49
C ALA A 1 -8.31 -2.12 19.43
N PHE A 2 -7.39 -1.20 19.79
CA PHE A 2 -7.66 -0.14 20.77
C PHE A 2 -8.78 0.84 20.36
N LEU A 3 -8.77 1.35 19.11
CA LEU A 3 -9.82 2.24 18.59
C LEU A 3 -11.23 1.64 18.61
N ILE A 4 -11.36 0.33 18.37
CA ILE A 4 -12.64 -0.40 18.41
C ILE A 4 -13.07 -0.65 19.86
N GLY A 5 -12.12 -0.91 20.78
CA GLY A 5 -12.38 -1.18 22.19
C GLY A 5 -12.93 0.01 22.99
N ILE A 6 -12.69 1.25 22.53
CA ILE A 6 -13.25 2.47 23.16
C ILE A 6 -14.67 2.77 22.64
N GLY A 7 -15.17 1.98 21.67
CA GLY A 7 -16.50 2.15 21.07
C GLY A 7 -17.66 2.33 22.06
N PRO A 8 -17.78 1.52 23.13
CA PRO A 8 -18.87 1.67 24.11
C PRO A 8 -18.91 3.06 24.76
N ILE A 9 -17.74 3.66 25.03
CA ILE A 9 -17.63 4.99 25.66
C ILE A 9 -18.11 6.07 24.70
N PHE A 10 -17.77 5.97 23.41
CA PHE A 10 -18.25 6.90 22.39
C PHE A 10 -19.75 6.72 22.07
N ILE A 11 -20.30 5.51 22.21
CA ILE A 11 -21.74 5.27 22.07
C ILE A 11 -22.51 5.92 23.23
N LEU A 12 -21.98 5.87 24.46
CA LEU A 12 -22.58 6.59 25.60
C LEU A 12 -22.55 8.11 25.40
N ALA A 13 -21.54 8.64 24.70
CA ALA A 13 -21.48 10.05 24.31
C ALA A 13 -22.58 10.49 23.32
N LEU A 14 -23.38 9.58 22.74
CA LEU A 14 -24.58 9.97 21.97
C LEU A 14 -25.73 10.47 22.86
N ILE A 15 -25.74 10.09 24.15
CA ILE A 15 -26.80 10.47 25.10
C ILE A 15 -26.79 11.98 25.38
N PHE A 16 -25.63 12.63 25.30
CA PHE A 16 -25.49 14.06 25.55
C PHE A 16 -25.27 14.83 24.24
N ASP A 17 -26.08 15.86 23.99
CA ASP A 17 -25.95 16.68 22.77
C ASP A 17 -24.57 17.32 22.57
N GLN A 18 -23.86 17.65 23.66
CA GLN A 18 -22.52 18.22 23.63
C GLN A 18 -21.44 17.23 23.16
N THR A 19 -21.59 15.93 23.40
CA THR A 19 -20.54 14.92 23.11
C THR A 19 -20.83 14.08 21.86
N LYS A 20 -21.96 14.34 21.18
CA LYS A 20 -22.30 13.75 19.86
C LYS A 20 -21.22 14.00 18.80
N ASP A 21 -20.54 15.15 18.84
CA ASP A 21 -19.45 15.46 17.90
C ASP A 21 -18.23 14.53 18.10
N LEU A 22 -17.99 14.10 19.34
CA LEU A 22 -16.93 13.16 19.69
C LEU A 22 -17.19 11.78 19.08
N PHE A 23 -18.45 11.31 19.10
CA PHE A 23 -18.85 10.06 18.44
C PHE A 23 -18.63 10.14 16.92
N LYS A 24 -19.04 11.25 16.28
CA LYS A 24 -18.85 11.44 14.83
C LYS A 24 -17.37 11.41 14.46
N LYS A 25 -16.51 12.15 15.19
CA LYS A 25 -15.07 12.15 14.97
C LYS A 25 -14.47 10.76 15.13
N TRP A 26 -14.79 10.05 16.22
CA TRP A 26 -14.33 8.67 16.43
C TRP A 26 -14.76 7.74 15.28
N LEU A 27 -16.03 7.83 14.85
CA LEU A 27 -16.55 7.04 13.74
C LEU A 27 -15.80 7.31 12.43
N PHE A 28 -15.57 8.58 12.10
CA PHE A 28 -14.80 8.96 10.90
C PHE A 28 -13.34 8.50 10.97
N TYR A 29 -12.69 8.60 12.13
CA TYR A 29 -11.34 8.06 12.33
C TYR A 29 -11.29 6.54 12.14
N LEU A 30 -12.28 5.82 12.65
CA LEU A 30 -12.36 4.37 12.54
C LEU A 30 -12.59 3.95 11.09
N LEU A 31 -13.50 4.64 10.39
CA LEU A 31 -13.76 4.43 8.97
C LEU A 31 -12.52 4.72 8.11
N GLY A 32 -11.83 5.84 8.38
CA GLY A 32 -10.60 6.22 7.70
C GLY A 32 -9.50 5.17 7.89
N THR A 33 -9.31 4.71 9.12
CA THR A 33 -8.30 3.67 9.42
C THR A 33 -8.58 2.36 8.69
N LEU A 34 -9.84 1.92 8.63
CA LEU A 34 -10.23 0.71 7.90
C LEU A 34 -10.02 0.87 6.39
N PHE A 35 -10.37 2.05 5.86
CA PHE A 35 -10.15 2.37 4.45
C PHE A 35 -8.65 2.40 4.09
N SER A 36 -7.82 3.04 4.91
CA SER A 36 -6.37 3.08 4.75
C SER A 36 -5.75 1.68 4.80
N MET A 37 -6.19 0.81 5.72
CA MET A 37 -5.75 -0.58 5.74
C MET A 37 -6.13 -1.34 4.47
N ALA A 38 -7.33 -1.11 3.94
CA ALA A 38 -7.77 -1.73 2.69
C ALA A 38 -6.93 -1.24 1.50
N MET A 39 -6.69 0.07 1.39
CA MET A 39 -5.84 0.66 0.36
C MET A 39 -4.41 0.12 0.44
N LEU A 40 -3.83 0.07 1.63
CA LEU A 40 -2.51 -0.51 1.87
C LEU A 40 -2.45 -1.96 1.39
N SER A 41 -3.46 -2.78 1.73
CA SER A 41 -3.54 -4.17 1.27
C SER A 41 -3.59 -4.30 -0.26
N VAL A 42 -4.33 -3.43 -0.95
CA VAL A 42 -4.41 -3.44 -2.42
C VAL A 42 -3.07 -3.08 -3.04
N VAL A 43 -2.41 -2.05 -2.52
CA VAL A 43 -1.08 -1.63 -3.00
C VAL A 43 -0.05 -2.74 -2.77
N THR A 44 -0.01 -3.34 -1.58
CA THR A 44 0.87 -4.46 -1.30
C THR A 44 0.62 -5.65 -2.23
N ALA A 45 -0.64 -5.98 -2.51
CA ALA A 45 -0.98 -7.05 -3.46
C ALA A 45 -0.52 -6.72 -4.89
N MET A 46 -0.62 -5.47 -5.31
CA MET A 46 -0.12 -5.03 -6.61
C MET A 46 1.41 -5.12 -6.69
N VAL A 47 2.10 -4.68 -5.64
CA VAL A 47 3.55 -4.78 -5.53
C VAL A 47 4.02 -6.23 -5.61
N LEU A 48 3.40 -7.14 -4.86
CA LEU A 48 3.70 -8.57 -4.90
C LEU A 48 3.56 -9.17 -6.30
N LYS A 49 2.46 -8.85 -7.00
CA LYS A 49 2.25 -9.31 -8.38
C LYS A 49 3.30 -8.77 -9.34
N PHE A 50 3.73 -7.52 -9.16
CA PHE A 50 4.75 -6.89 -10.00
C PHE A 50 6.13 -7.51 -9.74
N THR A 51 6.52 -7.68 -8.48
CA THR A 51 7.77 -8.34 -8.08
C THR A 51 7.84 -9.78 -8.61
N ALA A 52 6.74 -10.54 -8.54
CA ALA A 52 6.68 -11.89 -9.10
C ALA A 52 6.90 -11.92 -10.63
N LYS A 53 6.29 -10.98 -11.36
CA LYS A 53 6.51 -10.86 -12.81
C LYS A 53 7.93 -10.45 -13.17
N VAL A 54 8.51 -9.51 -12.42
CA VAL A 54 9.90 -9.10 -12.60
C VAL A 54 10.86 -10.26 -12.33
N ALA A 55 10.65 -11.01 -11.24
CA ALA A 55 11.46 -12.19 -10.94
C ALA A 55 11.38 -13.25 -12.06
N ALA A 56 10.19 -13.50 -12.61
CA ALA A 56 10.02 -14.40 -13.75
C ALA A 56 10.71 -13.89 -15.02
N ALA A 57 10.64 -12.58 -15.29
CA ALA A 57 11.33 -11.96 -16.43
C ALA A 57 12.86 -12.04 -16.29
N TYR A 58 13.41 -11.84 -15.08
CA TYR A 58 14.84 -12.03 -14.80
C TYR A 58 15.27 -13.48 -15.01
N TRP A 59 14.47 -14.44 -14.52
CA TRP A 59 14.77 -15.85 -14.69
C TRP A 59 14.70 -16.29 -16.17
N ALA A 60 13.71 -15.81 -16.92
CA ALA A 60 13.60 -16.07 -18.36
C ALA A 60 14.73 -15.38 -19.15
N ALA A 61 15.08 -14.13 -18.80
CA ALA A 61 16.18 -13.42 -19.44
C ALA A 61 17.51 -14.18 -19.29
N GLN A 62 17.80 -14.75 -18.12
CA GLN A 62 18.98 -15.61 -17.91
C GLN A 62 19.00 -16.82 -18.85
N LEU A 63 17.84 -17.35 -19.24
CA LEU A 63 17.71 -18.46 -20.18
C LEU A 63 17.96 -18.02 -21.64
N PHE A 64 17.57 -16.79 -22.00
CA PHE A 64 17.71 -16.24 -23.36
C PHE A 64 19.03 -15.49 -23.60
N THR A 65 19.74 -15.03 -22.55
CA THR A 65 20.97 -14.22 -22.67
C THR A 65 22.24 -15.02 -22.99
N LEU A 66 22.13 -16.24 -23.55
CA LEU A 66 23.28 -17.01 -24.05
C LEU A 66 23.95 -16.40 -25.30
N GLY A 67 23.57 -15.19 -25.73
CA GLY A 67 24.33 -14.45 -26.72
C GLY A 67 23.58 -13.27 -27.30
N ASN A 68 23.48 -12.15 -26.58
CA ASN A 68 23.63 -10.84 -27.22
C ASN A 68 23.86 -9.75 -26.17
N ALA A 69 24.88 -8.93 -26.43
CA ALA A 69 25.30 -7.82 -25.61
C ALA A 69 24.42 -6.59 -25.84
N GLU A 70 23.21 -6.58 -25.28
CA GLU A 70 22.60 -5.30 -24.88
C GLU A 70 22.97 -5.07 -23.41
N GLY A 71 23.84 -4.09 -23.20
CA GLY A 71 24.67 -3.97 -22.01
C GLY A 71 23.89 -4.08 -20.71
N LEU A 72 24.44 -4.87 -19.79
CA LEU A 72 24.03 -5.01 -18.38
C LEU A 72 23.64 -3.67 -17.72
N SER A 73 24.30 -2.58 -18.12
CA SER A 73 24.02 -1.19 -17.74
C SER A 73 22.62 -0.70 -18.14
N SER A 74 22.16 -0.99 -19.36
CA SER A 74 20.83 -0.60 -19.87
C SER A 74 19.70 -1.33 -19.11
N GLN A 75 19.86 -2.63 -18.86
CA GLN A 75 18.92 -3.41 -18.04
C GLN A 75 18.92 -2.96 -16.56
N ALA A 76 20.09 -2.68 -15.99
CA ALA A 76 20.20 -2.16 -14.62
C ALA A 76 19.55 -0.77 -14.47
N LEU A 77 19.75 0.12 -15.46
CA LEU A 77 19.10 1.44 -15.51
C LEU A 77 17.58 1.29 -15.59
N GLN A 78 17.09 0.36 -16.41
CA GLN A 78 15.66 0.11 -16.56
C GLN A 78 15.03 -0.50 -15.28
N GLN A 79 15.76 -1.38 -14.56
CA GLN A 79 15.34 -1.89 -13.25
C GLN A 79 15.33 -0.79 -12.17
N GLY A 80 16.31 0.10 -12.18
CA GLY A 80 16.38 1.26 -11.28
C GLY A 80 15.22 2.24 -11.50
N GLY A 81 14.87 2.51 -12.76
CA GLY A 81 13.73 3.34 -13.11
C GLY A 81 12.39 2.77 -12.62
N ILE A 82 12.18 1.46 -12.81
CA ILE A 82 10.99 0.76 -12.30
C ILE A 82 10.94 0.80 -10.76
N GLY A 83 12.09 0.62 -10.10
CA GLY A 83 12.19 0.71 -8.64
C GLY A 83 11.77 2.09 -8.11
N LEU A 84 12.18 3.16 -8.80
CA LEU A 84 11.82 4.54 -8.44
C LEU A 84 10.32 4.80 -8.59
N PHE A 85 9.70 4.34 -9.69
CA PHE A 85 8.25 4.48 -9.88
C PHE A 85 7.45 3.76 -8.79
N MET A 86 7.92 2.59 -8.35
CA MET A 86 7.28 1.84 -7.27
C MET A 86 7.34 2.58 -5.93
N THR A 87 8.45 3.25 -5.60
CA THR A 87 8.52 4.09 -4.38
C THR A 87 7.64 5.32 -4.47
N VAL A 88 7.57 5.96 -5.64
CA VAL A 88 6.65 7.10 -5.86
C VAL A 88 5.20 6.66 -5.68
N LEU A 89 4.81 5.51 -6.22
CA LEU A 89 3.47 4.96 -6.04
C LEU A 89 3.16 4.63 -4.56
N ILE A 90 4.13 4.16 -3.79
CA ILE A 90 3.97 3.91 -2.34
C ILE A 90 3.78 5.22 -1.57
N ILE A 91 4.53 6.28 -1.90
CA ILE A 91 4.47 7.57 -1.17
C ILE A 91 3.23 8.40 -1.56
N THR A 92 2.77 8.26 -2.81
CA THR A 92 1.61 9.02 -3.32
C THR A 92 0.27 8.41 -2.93
N VAL A 93 0.23 7.17 -2.46
CA VAL A 93 -0.99 6.58 -1.90
C VAL A 93 -1.24 7.18 -0.51
N PRO A 94 -2.40 7.80 -0.27
CA PRO A 94 -2.71 8.34 1.04
C PRO A 94 -2.90 7.21 2.06
N THR A 95 -2.10 7.25 3.12
CA THR A 95 -2.27 6.46 4.36
C THR A 95 -3.27 7.10 5.30
#